data_AF-A0A6V7JPC0-F1
#
_entry.id   AF-A0A6V7JPC0-F1
#
_cell.length_a   1.000
_cell.length_b   1.000
_cell.length_c   1.000
_cell.angle_alpha   90.00
_cell.angle_beta   90.00
_cell.angle_gamma   90.00
#
_symmetry.space_group_name_H-M   'P 1'
#
loop_
_entity.id
_entity.type
_entity.pdbx_description
1 polymer ?
#
loop_
_entity_poly.entity_id
_entity_poly.type
_entity_poly.pdbx_seq_one_letter_code
_entity_poly.pdbx_strand_id
1 'polypeptide(L)'
;MRCAYVILIMALFWVTETVPLAVTSLLPVIMFPILGILDSREVCSCYMNDTIMVFVGGMILAIAIEHCNLHLRIALTVMRFVGCSHTKLLGGICVVTGFISMWVSNTAACAMMIPIIFAILEELEK
;
A
#
# COMPACT_ATOMS: atom_id res chain seq x y z
N MET A 1 18.69 16.87 22.85
CA MET A 1 19.50 17.17 21.65
C MET A 1 19.82 15.94 20.81
N ARG A 2 20.26 14.80 21.39
CA ARG A 2 20.63 13.59 20.62
C ARG A 2 19.47 13.00 19.80
N CYS A 3 18.25 12.97 20.32
CA CYS A 3 17.07 12.49 19.57
C CYS A 3 16.72 13.41 18.39
N ALA A 4 16.80 14.73 18.58
CA ALA A 4 16.49 15.72 17.55
C ALA A 4 17.45 15.61 16.35
N TYR A 5 18.71 15.28 16.60
CA TYR A 5 19.70 15.03 15.55
C TYR A 5 19.30 13.84 14.66
N VAL A 6 18.90 12.72 15.26
CA VAL A 6 18.45 11.53 14.51
C VAL A 6 17.18 11.84 13.70
N ILE A 7 16.23 12.57 14.30
CA ILE A 7 14.99 12.96 13.61
C ILE A 7 15.29 13.85 12.40
N LEU A 8 16.22 14.82 12.52
CA LEU A 8 16.62 15.67 11.39
C LEU A 8 17.28 14.87 10.26
N ILE A 9 18.14 13.91 10.59
CA ILE A 9 18.74 13.01 9.58
C ILE A 9 17.66 12.19 8.89
N MET A 10 16.73 11.60 9.64
CA MET A 10 15.63 10.83 9.06
C MET A 10 14.74 11.69 8.16
N ALA A 11 14.40 12.91 8.57
CA ALA A 11 13.61 13.83 7.78
C ALA A 11 14.31 14.19 6.46
N LEU A 12 15.62 14.47 6.49
CA LEU A 12 16.40 14.72 5.29
C LEU A 12 16.43 13.49 4.37
N PHE A 13 16.62 12.29 4.91
CA PHE A 13 16.63 11.06 4.12
C PHE A 13 15.26 10.71 3.52
N TRP A 14 14.17 11.01 4.23
CA TRP A 14 12.82 10.87 3.67
C TRP A 14 12.53 11.86 2.56
N VAL A 15 12.92 13.14 2.72
CA VAL A 15 12.67 14.17 1.68
C VAL A 15 13.54 13.93 0.44
N THR A 16 14.78 13.48 0.63
CA THR A 16 15.71 13.26 -0.48
C THR A 16 15.54 11.91 -1.17
N GLU A 17 14.77 10.98 -0.57
CA GLU A 17 14.62 9.59 -1.01
C GLU A 17 15.94 8.91 -1.44
N THR A 18 17.06 9.35 -0.87
CA THR A 18 18.42 8.87 -1.23
C THR A 18 18.62 7.40 -0.86
N VAL A 19 17.87 6.93 0.12
CA VAL A 19 17.87 5.56 0.63
C VAL A 19 16.40 5.12 0.73
N PRO A 20 16.07 3.84 0.43
CA PRO A 20 14.70 3.35 0.52
C PRO A 20 14.03 3.68 1.87
N LEU A 21 12.77 4.09 1.83
CA LEU A 21 11.98 4.50 3.00
C LEU A 21 12.00 3.48 4.15
N ALA A 22 12.05 2.19 3.82
CA ALA A 22 12.14 1.13 4.81
C ALA A 22 13.48 1.13 5.57
N VAL A 23 14.60 1.36 4.86
CA VAL A 23 15.95 1.37 5.44
C VAL A 23 16.15 2.62 6.29
N THR A 24 15.67 3.77 5.84
CA THR A 24 15.72 5.02 6.62
C THR A 24 14.86 4.90 7.88
N SER A 25 13.73 4.21 7.79
CA SER A 25 12.87 3.94 8.95
C SER A 25 13.52 3.02 9.96
N LEU A 26 14.47 2.15 9.60
CA LEU A 26 15.19 1.25 10.54
C LEU A 26 16.41 1.91 11.20
N LEU A 27 16.82 3.08 10.72
CA LEU A 27 18.01 3.80 11.19
C LEU A 27 18.02 4.09 12.72
N PRO A 28 16.89 4.37 13.39
CA PRO A 28 16.82 4.48 14.84
C PRO A 28 17.26 3.24 15.62
N VAL A 29 17.06 2.03 15.06
CA VAL A 29 17.46 0.76 15.71
C VAL A 29 18.95 0.72 16.01
N ILE A 30 19.75 1.37 15.18
CA ILE A 30 21.21 1.41 15.31
C ILE A 30 21.66 2.72 15.97
N MET A 31 21.06 3.85 15.59
CA MET A 31 21.48 5.16 16.10
C MET A 31 21.11 5.40 17.56
N PHE A 32 19.94 4.94 18.02
CA PHE A 32 19.49 5.18 19.40
C PHE A 32 20.37 4.46 20.45
N PRO A 33 20.77 3.19 20.25
CA PRO A 33 21.71 2.53 21.16
C PRO A 33 23.11 3.16 21.15
N ILE A 34 23.63 3.52 19.98
CA ILE A 34 24.98 4.14 19.84
C ILE A 34 25.03 5.49 20.56
N LEU A 35 23.96 6.29 20.48
CA LEU A 35 23.86 7.59 21.13
C LEU A 35 23.49 7.49 22.63
N GLY A 36 23.26 6.29 23.15
CA GLY A 36 22.84 6.03 24.54
C GLY A 36 21.48 6.64 24.88
N ILE A 37 20.56 6.69 23.91
CA ILE A 37 19.22 7.27 24.08
C ILE A 37 18.26 6.22 24.64
N LEU A 38 18.21 5.05 24.00
CA LEU A 38 17.36 3.91 24.35
C LEU A 38 18.16 2.62 24.15
N ASP A 39 17.87 1.58 24.92
CA ASP A 39 18.46 0.26 24.72
C ASP A 39 17.92 -0.42 23.44
N SER A 40 18.74 -1.25 22.80
CA SER A 40 18.39 -1.96 21.56
C SER A 40 17.09 -2.75 21.68
N ARG A 41 16.84 -3.34 22.87
CA ARG A 41 15.62 -4.13 23.11
C ARG A 41 14.37 -3.27 23.12
N GLU A 42 14.44 -2.09 23.72
CA GLU A 42 13.32 -1.16 23.81
C GLU A 42 13.00 -0.56 22.43
N VAL A 43 14.02 -0.21 21.66
CA VAL A 43 13.83 0.29 20.29
C VAL A 43 13.16 -0.76 19.42
N CYS A 44 13.63 -2.02 19.45
CA CYS A 44 13.02 -3.11 18.69
C CYS A 44 11.56 -3.39 19.12
N SER A 45 11.24 -3.24 20.40
CA SER A 45 9.87 -3.41 20.89
C SER A 45 8.90 -2.38 20.28
N CYS A 46 9.38 -1.17 19.96
CA CYS A 46 8.56 -0.15 19.31
C CYS A 46 8.21 -0.50 17.85
N TYR A 47 9.03 -1.30 17.16
CA TYR A 47 8.73 -1.79 15.80
C TYR A 47 7.74 -2.95 15.78
N MET A 48 7.66 -3.73 16.86
CA MET A 48 6.75 -4.88 16.98
C MET A 48 5.50 -4.52 17.78
N ASN A 49 4.88 -3.39 17.44
CA ASN A 49 3.61 -2.98 18.05
C ASN A 49 2.43 -3.78 17.46
N ASP A 50 1.40 -4.02 18.27
CA ASP A 50 0.15 -4.68 17.84
C ASP A 50 -0.45 -4.07 16.58
N THR A 51 -0.36 -2.74 16.43
CA THR A 51 -0.85 -2.02 15.25
C THR A 51 -0.12 -2.44 13.97
N ILE A 52 1.19 -2.60 14.04
CA ILE A 52 2.02 -3.02 12.91
C ILE A 52 1.72 -4.49 12.57
N MET A 53 1.54 -5.33 13.60
CA MET A 53 1.19 -6.74 13.41
C MET A 53 -0.19 -6.92 12.75
N VAL A 54 -1.19 -6.11 13.15
CA VAL A 54 -2.51 -6.10 12.49
C VAL A 54 -2.39 -5.63 11.04
N PHE A 55 -1.58 -4.60 10.77
CA PHE A 55 -1.35 -4.10 9.42
C PHE A 55 -0.68 -5.15 8.51
N VAL A 56 0.33 -5.86 9.02
CA VAL A 56 0.97 -6.99 8.31
C VAL A 56 -0.03 -8.12 8.07
N GLY A 57 -0.83 -8.49 9.06
CA GLY A 57 -1.90 -9.48 8.90
C GLY A 57 -2.93 -9.07 7.84
N GLY A 58 -3.32 -7.79 7.81
CA GLY A 58 -4.20 -7.22 6.80
C GLY A 58 -3.61 -7.31 5.39
N MET A 59 -2.31 -6.99 5.23
CA MET A 59 -1.61 -7.12 3.94
C MET A 59 -1.53 -8.59 3.47
N ILE A 60 -1.27 -9.54 4.37
CA ILE A 60 -1.25 -10.97 4.04
C ILE A 60 -2.64 -11.41 3.55
N LEU A 61 -3.71 -11.00 4.24
CA LEU A 61 -5.08 -11.30 3.83
C LEU A 61 -5.40 -10.69 2.45
N ALA A 62 -4.98 -9.45 2.21
CA ALA A 62 -5.16 -8.77 0.94
C ALA A 62 -4.48 -9.52 -0.22
N ILE A 63 -3.22 -9.95 -0.02
CA ILE A 63 -2.47 -10.75 -1.00
C ILE A 63 -3.15 -12.11 -1.22
N ALA A 64 -3.68 -12.75 -0.18
CA ALA A 64 -4.42 -14.00 -0.33
C ALA A 64 -5.69 -13.83 -1.19
N ILE A 65 -6.45 -12.75 -0.96
CA ILE A 65 -7.61 -12.37 -1.77
C ILE A 65 -7.21 -12.08 -3.23
N GLU A 66 -6.06 -11.44 -3.42
CA GLU A 66 -5.47 -11.19 -4.74
C GLU A 66 -5.14 -12.51 -5.46
N HIS A 67 -4.45 -13.44 -4.78
CA HIS A 67 -4.09 -14.74 -5.33
C HIS A 67 -5.30 -15.57 -5.76
N CYS A 68 -6.42 -15.47 -5.03
CA CYS A 68 -7.67 -16.12 -5.40
C CYS A 68 -8.41 -15.44 -6.57
N ASN A 69 -7.90 -14.31 -7.10
CA ASN A 69 -8.54 -13.48 -8.12
C ASN A 69 -9.99 -13.09 -7.78
N LEU A 70 -10.30 -13.01 -6.47
CA LEU A 70 -11.67 -12.77 -5.99
C LEU A 70 -12.14 -11.37 -6.40
N HIS A 71 -11.24 -10.39 -6.30
CA HIS A 71 -11.48 -9.01 -6.73
C HIS A 71 -11.85 -8.92 -8.22
N LEU A 72 -11.24 -9.73 -9.10
CA LEU A 72 -11.50 -9.78 -10.54
C LEU A 72 -12.89 -10.39 -10.81
N ARG A 73 -13.26 -11.45 -10.08
CA ARG A 73 -14.61 -12.04 -10.18
C ARG A 73 -15.69 -11.05 -9.77
N ILE A 74 -15.47 -10.31 -8.68
CA ILE A 74 -16.40 -9.29 -8.20
C ILE A 74 -16.48 -8.14 -9.23
N ALA A 75 -15.34 -7.64 -9.70
CA ALA A 75 -15.28 -6.57 -10.70
C ALA A 75 -16.03 -6.92 -12.00
N LEU A 76 -15.79 -8.11 -12.55
CA LEU A 76 -16.45 -8.60 -13.76
C LEU A 76 -17.95 -8.81 -13.55
N THR A 77 -18.37 -9.30 -12.38
CA THR A 77 -19.78 -9.50 -12.05
C THR A 77 -20.52 -8.15 -11.97
N VAL A 78 -19.90 -7.16 -11.32
CA VAL A 78 -20.46 -5.80 -11.23
C VAL A 78 -20.54 -5.15 -12.60
N MET A 79 -19.48 -5.25 -13.42
CA MET A 79 -19.49 -4.69 -14.79
C MET A 79 -20.58 -5.33 -15.66
N ARG A 80 -20.80 -6.65 -15.54
CA ARG A 80 -21.90 -7.34 -16.23
C ARG A 80 -23.28 -6.83 -15.81
N PHE A 81 -23.44 -6.35 -14.57
CA PHE A 81 -24.70 -5.83 -14.04
C PHE A 81 -24.97 -4.35 -14.40
N VAL A 82 -23.92 -3.56 -14.55
CA VAL A 82 -23.99 -2.09 -14.77
C VAL A 82 -24.36 -1.70 -16.22
N GLY A 83 -24.10 -2.58 -17.21
CA GLY A 83 -24.50 -2.42 -18.62
C GLY A 83 -23.62 -1.47 -19.45
N CYS A 84 -23.80 -1.48 -20.78
CA CYS A 84 -22.95 -0.81 -21.79
C CYS A 84 -23.14 0.72 -21.93
N SER A 85 -23.16 1.47 -20.82
CA SER A 85 -23.12 2.94 -20.90
C SER A 85 -21.79 3.46 -20.40
N HIS A 86 -21.08 4.23 -21.22
CA HIS A 86 -19.74 4.77 -20.94
C HIS A 86 -19.63 5.44 -19.56
N THR A 87 -20.61 6.26 -19.17
CA THR A 87 -20.61 6.97 -17.88
C THR A 87 -20.82 6.03 -16.70
N LYS A 88 -21.65 4.99 -16.87
CA LYS A 88 -21.91 3.99 -15.82
C LYS A 88 -20.74 3.03 -15.66
N LEU A 89 -20.08 2.66 -16.77
CA LEU A 89 -18.90 1.82 -16.78
C LEU A 89 -17.74 2.49 -16.04
N LEU A 90 -17.48 3.78 -16.35
CA LEU A 90 -16.45 4.56 -15.68
C LEU A 90 -16.72 4.69 -14.17
N GLY A 91 -17.97 4.98 -13.80
CA GLY A 91 -18.39 5.01 -12.40
C GLY A 91 -18.22 3.67 -11.69
N GLY A 92 -18.57 2.57 -12.37
CA GLY A 92 -18.38 1.21 -11.86
C GLY A 92 -16.91 0.88 -11.61
N ILE A 93 -16.02 1.22 -12.55
CA ILE A 93 -14.57 1.04 -12.38
C ILE A 93 -14.07 1.86 -11.19
N CYS A 94 -14.41 3.15 -11.10
CA CYS A 94 -13.98 3.98 -9.97
C CYS A 94 -14.44 3.44 -8.61
N VAL A 95 -15.68 2.97 -8.51
CA VAL A 95 -16.23 2.38 -7.26
C VAL A 95 -15.51 1.07 -6.92
N VAL A 96 -15.32 0.18 -7.90
CA VAL A 96 -14.64 -1.09 -7.69
C VAL A 96 -13.16 -0.88 -7.32
N THR A 97 -12.46 0.01 -8.02
CA THR A 97 -11.07 0.38 -7.69
C THR A 97 -10.98 1.00 -6.30
N GLY A 98 -11.90 1.91 -5.95
CA GLY A 98 -11.92 2.53 -4.62
C GLY A 98 -12.16 1.50 -3.51
N PHE A 99 -13.07 0.55 -3.73
CA PHE A 99 -13.32 -0.53 -2.78
C PHE A 99 -12.11 -1.45 -2.64
N ILE A 100 -11.47 -1.84 -3.76
CA ILE A 100 -10.26 -2.68 -3.73
C ILE A 100 -9.10 -1.94 -3.03
N SER A 101 -8.94 -0.63 -3.27
CA SER A 101 -7.89 0.22 -2.67
C SER A 101 -8.00 0.37 -1.14
N MET A 102 -9.16 0.08 -0.55
CA MET A 102 -9.31 0.06 0.92
C MET A 102 -8.69 -1.18 1.57
N TRP A 103 -8.56 -2.28 0.82
CA TRP A 103 -8.08 -3.56 1.34
C TRP A 103 -6.70 -3.93 0.78
N VAL A 104 -6.40 -3.50 -0.44
CA VAL A 104 -5.15 -3.79 -1.17
C VAL A 104 -4.29 -2.53 -1.23
N SER A 105 -2.96 -2.71 -1.28
CA SER A 105 -2.04 -1.58 -1.51
C SER A 105 -2.41 -0.80 -2.77
N ASN A 106 -2.44 0.53 -2.67
CA ASN A 106 -2.80 1.43 -3.78
C ASN A 106 -2.00 1.11 -5.06
N THR A 107 -0.73 0.74 -4.92
CA THR A 107 0.15 0.37 -6.05
C THR A 107 -0.33 -0.91 -6.76
N ALA A 108 -0.74 -1.92 -5.99
CA ALA A 108 -1.26 -3.17 -6.55
C ALA A 108 -2.64 -2.96 -7.18
N ALA A 109 -3.54 -2.21 -6.52
CA ALA A 109 -4.84 -1.86 -7.10
C ALA A 109 -4.70 -1.14 -8.47
N CYS A 110 -3.71 -0.25 -8.60
CA CYS A 110 -3.42 0.41 -9.87
C CYS A 110 -2.93 -0.58 -10.94
N ALA A 111 -1.97 -1.45 -10.59
CA ALA A 111 -1.41 -2.44 -11.52
C ALA A 111 -2.47 -3.39 -12.09
N MET A 112 -3.46 -3.76 -11.28
CA MET A 112 -4.56 -4.64 -11.68
C MET A 112 -5.58 -3.95 -12.60
N MET A 113 -5.79 -2.65 -12.43
CA MET A 113 -6.75 -1.88 -13.22
C MET A 113 -6.23 -1.53 -14.62
N ILE A 114 -4.92 -1.37 -14.79
CA ILE A 114 -4.30 -1.07 -16.09
C ILE A 114 -4.78 -2.03 -17.20
N PRO A 115 -4.65 -3.37 -17.08
CA PRO A 115 -5.08 -4.28 -18.14
C PRO A 115 -6.60 -4.28 -18.34
N ILE A 116 -7.39 -4.07 -17.29
CA ILE A 116 -8.86 -3.99 -17.37
C ILE A 116 -9.29 -2.76 -18.19
N ILE A 117 -8.67 -1.61 -17.93
CA ILE A 117 -8.94 -0.36 -18.65
C ILE A 117 -8.55 -0.50 -20.12
N PHE A 118 -7.40 -1.11 -20.42
CA PHE A 118 -6.99 -1.36 -21.81
C PHE A 118 -7.97 -2.26 -22.56
N ALA A 119 -8.43 -3.36 -21.95
CA ALA A 119 -9.40 -4.26 -22.56
C ALA A 119 -10.76 -3.56 -22.83
N ILE A 120 -11.16 -2.64 -21.96
CA ILE A 120 -12.37 -1.84 -22.14
C ILE A 120 -12.18 -0.82 -23.27
N LEU A 121 -11.04 -0.14 -23.32
CA LEU A 121 -10.75 0.84 -24.37
C LEU A 121 -10.84 0.21 -25.77
N GLU A 122 -10.28 -0.99 -25.93
CA GLU A 122 -10.26 -1.71 -27.21
C GLU A 122 -11.66 -2.12 -27.68
N GLU A 123 -12.57 -2.46 -26.77
CA GLU A 123 -13.98 -2.76 -27.10
C GLU A 123 -14.81 -1.50 -27.33
N LEU A 124 -14.42 -0.34 -26.79
CA LEU A 124 -15.10 0.93 -27.04
C LEU A 124 -14.66 1.60 -28.35
N GLU A 125 -13.47 1.27 -28.86
CA GLU A 125 -12.93 1.80 -30.12
C GLU A 125 -13.43 1.03 -31.36
N LYS A 126 -14.10 -0.12 -31.16
CA LYS A 126 -14.86 -0.85 -32.21
C LYS A 126 -16.24 -0.23 -32.46
#